data_AF-A0A9P3BT87-F1
#
_entry.id   AF-A0A9P3BT87-F1
#
_cell.length_a   1.000
_cell.length_b   1.000
_cell.length_c   1.000
_cell.angle_alpha   90.00
_cell.angle_beta   90.00
_cell.angle_gamma   90.00
#
_symmetry.space_group_name_H-M   'P 1'
#
loop_
_entity.id
_entity.type
_entity.pdbx_description
1 polymer ?
#
loop_
_entity_poly.entity_id
_entity_poly.type
_entity_poly.pdbx_seq_one_letter_code
_entity_poly.pdbx_strand_id
1 'polypeptide(L)'
;MLVLSLLFIPFGLAAAQLISPVGPTTALSEKTVECNILSYCAVANNTTDISASLESAFNESVRFNPSSKLVVPEGQNLISRGVMLSNATNWAFQLDGLITAAYGGNWTIDRALILEGLAGADVLNATINGEGDQKFLLDVLVIVNAVDFEFYSSNGLSAFQGQGYLYRNLNNYNGIDAIGTNYHIHDNKVTNRDECVSVKSPSHHALIKNLVCNQAGSGISIGSLNIAEISNIVAQNISIIQGNNIAFIKTYPSGSGYVTNVTFSNFQSKASLYSLDINQYWQNTIKPDTGSITLSNLIFQNFSGSVANGIQQPPLYIIANDLTSVVNKISNVFSHGNDSYGLNNGLVSLGAAEQPHMYMSTYTITASPTGWVAPESPTWAAPSTGYGTASPIPVYTPKPLWRPGGVDYDLHYWGSF
;
A
#
# COMPACT_ATOMS: atom_id res chain seq x y z
N MET A 1 9.57 35.55 -55.45
CA MET A 1 9.30 35.46 -53.99
C MET A 1 8.91 34.03 -53.68
N LEU A 2 9.85 33.25 -53.15
CA LEU A 2 9.62 31.88 -52.72
C LEU A 2 9.23 31.96 -51.24
N VAL A 3 7.96 31.67 -50.92
CA VAL A 3 7.48 31.70 -49.52
C VAL A 3 7.84 30.36 -48.88
N LEU A 4 8.81 30.40 -47.97
CA LEU A 4 9.24 29.28 -47.16
C LEU A 4 8.15 28.98 -46.11
N SER A 5 7.42 27.88 -46.29
CA SER A 5 6.47 27.37 -45.30
C SER A 5 7.24 26.73 -44.14
N LEU A 6 7.35 27.45 -43.01
CA LEU A 6 7.75 26.85 -41.75
C LEU A 6 6.67 25.87 -41.30
N LEU A 7 6.97 24.57 -41.37
CA LEU A 7 6.22 23.54 -40.64
C LEU A 7 6.36 23.81 -39.14
N PHE A 8 5.26 24.25 -38.51
CA PHE A 8 5.09 24.14 -37.07
C PHE A 8 4.96 22.65 -36.72
N ILE A 9 6.00 22.10 -36.11
CA ILE A 9 5.90 20.80 -35.41
C ILE A 9 5.17 21.12 -34.10
N PRO A 10 3.95 20.60 -33.86
CA PRO A 10 3.35 20.72 -32.55
C PRO A 10 4.22 19.88 -31.60
N PHE A 11 4.86 20.54 -30.63
CA PHE A 11 5.44 19.85 -29.48
C PHE A 11 4.31 19.04 -28.84
N GLY A 12 4.34 17.72 -29.08
CA GLY A 12 3.38 16.81 -28.52
C GLY A 12 3.38 16.94 -27.01
N LEU A 13 2.19 16.97 -26.43
CA LEU A 13 1.96 16.59 -25.04
C LEU A 13 2.72 15.29 -24.82
N ALA A 14 3.81 15.35 -24.06
CA ALA A 14 4.43 14.15 -23.52
C ALA A 14 3.38 13.53 -22.60
N ALA A 15 2.57 12.63 -23.14
CA ALA A 15 1.83 11.68 -22.33
C ALA A 15 2.93 10.98 -21.51
N ALA A 16 2.92 11.20 -20.20
CA ALA A 16 3.80 10.51 -19.27
C ALA A 16 3.64 9.01 -19.54
N GLN A 17 4.59 8.48 -20.29
CA GLN A 17 4.57 7.12 -20.81
C GLN A 17 4.85 6.22 -19.62
N LEU A 18 4.14 5.10 -19.55
CA LEU A 18 4.31 4.10 -18.50
C LEU A 18 5.79 3.86 -18.23
N ILE A 19 6.11 3.98 -16.94
CA ILE A 19 7.35 3.63 -16.26
C ILE A 19 7.77 2.22 -16.74
N SER A 20 9.07 1.89 -16.77
CA SER A 20 9.57 0.53 -17.04
C SER A 20 8.66 -0.55 -16.44
N PRO A 21 8.52 -1.74 -17.07
CA PRO A 21 7.64 -2.80 -16.57
C PRO A 21 7.80 -3.01 -15.06
N VAL A 22 6.67 -3.10 -14.37
CA VAL A 22 6.57 -3.34 -12.92
C VAL A 22 5.88 -4.67 -12.67
N GLY A 23 6.16 -5.28 -11.52
CA GLY A 23 5.69 -6.62 -11.17
C GLY A 23 6.70 -7.73 -11.50
N PRO A 24 6.33 -8.99 -11.26
CA PRO A 24 7.14 -10.16 -11.56
C PRO A 24 7.60 -10.20 -13.02
N THR A 25 8.82 -10.66 -13.20
CA THR A 25 9.38 -10.99 -14.52
C THR A 25 9.03 -12.40 -14.97
N THR A 26 8.71 -13.29 -14.01
CA THR A 26 8.22 -14.65 -14.29
C THR A 26 6.70 -14.69 -14.14
N ALA A 27 6.02 -15.23 -15.15
CA ALA A 27 4.57 -15.34 -15.12
C ALA A 27 4.08 -16.28 -14.01
N LEU A 28 2.95 -15.95 -13.38
CA LEU A 28 2.34 -16.78 -12.34
C LEU A 28 2.14 -18.25 -12.78
N SER A 29 1.77 -18.48 -14.04
CA SER A 29 1.57 -19.81 -14.62
C SER A 29 2.82 -20.68 -14.64
N GLU A 30 4.01 -20.09 -14.56
CA GLU A 30 5.28 -20.81 -14.52
C GLU A 30 5.64 -21.26 -13.09
N LYS A 31 4.99 -20.70 -12.07
CA LYS A 31 5.18 -21.05 -10.65
C LYS A 31 4.39 -22.33 -10.31
N THR A 32 4.99 -23.48 -10.61
CA THR A 32 4.32 -24.79 -10.61
C THR A 32 4.58 -25.63 -9.35
N VAL A 33 5.62 -25.34 -8.57
CA VAL A 33 5.94 -26.13 -7.37
C VAL A 33 5.05 -25.69 -6.20
N GLU A 34 4.24 -26.58 -5.63
CA GLU A 34 3.33 -26.24 -4.54
C GLU A 34 3.92 -26.56 -3.16
N CYS A 35 4.09 -25.51 -2.35
CA CYS A 35 4.50 -25.55 -0.95
C CYS A 35 3.26 -25.31 -0.08
N ASN A 36 2.41 -26.33 0.04
CA ASN A 36 1.13 -26.23 0.75
C ASN A 36 1.31 -26.34 2.26
N ILE A 37 0.80 -25.36 3.03
CA ILE A 37 0.94 -25.33 4.49
C ILE A 37 0.31 -26.53 5.21
N LEU A 38 -0.66 -27.21 4.58
CA LEU A 38 -1.29 -28.41 5.14
C LEU A 38 -0.27 -29.56 5.28
N SER A 39 0.75 -29.60 4.42
CA SER A 39 1.89 -30.52 4.55
C SER A 39 2.81 -30.19 5.72
N TYR A 40 2.64 -29.00 6.32
CA TYR A 40 3.43 -28.46 7.43
C TYR A 40 2.58 -28.30 8.70
N CYS A 41 1.65 -29.23 8.92
CA CYS A 41 0.80 -29.32 10.11
C CYS A 41 -0.22 -28.18 10.28
N ALA A 42 -0.47 -27.36 9.26
CA ALA A 42 -1.52 -26.36 9.35
C ALA A 42 -2.91 -27.01 9.42
N VAL A 43 -3.80 -26.41 10.23
CA VAL A 43 -5.20 -26.84 10.34
C VAL A 43 -6.10 -25.61 10.25
N ALA A 44 -6.95 -25.56 9.24
CA ALA A 44 -7.86 -24.45 8.98
C ALA A 44 -9.13 -24.51 9.85
N ASN A 45 -8.98 -24.38 11.16
CA ASN A 45 -10.06 -24.43 12.16
C ASN A 45 -10.20 -23.14 12.99
N ASN A 46 -9.43 -22.09 12.65
CA ASN A 46 -9.36 -20.83 13.38
C ASN A 46 -8.99 -20.96 14.88
N THR A 47 -8.38 -22.07 15.27
CA THR A 47 -7.91 -22.30 16.65
C THR A 47 -6.44 -22.73 16.70
N THR A 48 -5.99 -23.49 15.71
CA THR A 48 -4.60 -23.88 15.54
C THR A 48 -3.82 -22.70 14.99
N ASP A 49 -2.76 -22.30 15.68
CA ASP A 49 -1.83 -21.29 15.19
C ASP A 49 -1.01 -21.85 14.01
N ILE A 50 -1.16 -21.27 12.83
CA ILE A 50 -0.46 -21.67 11.61
C ILE A 50 0.81 -20.84 11.34
N SER A 51 1.22 -19.93 12.23
CA SER A 51 2.43 -19.10 12.03
C SER A 51 3.66 -19.96 11.75
N ALA A 52 3.86 -21.06 12.50
CA ALA A 52 4.97 -21.98 12.28
C ALA A 52 4.83 -22.78 10.97
N SER A 53 3.62 -23.19 10.60
CA SER A 53 3.36 -23.91 9.35
C SER A 53 3.67 -23.07 8.12
N LEU A 54 3.34 -21.77 8.16
CA LEU A 54 3.69 -20.80 7.11
C LEU A 54 5.20 -20.69 6.95
N GLU A 55 5.92 -20.47 8.05
CA GLU A 55 7.37 -20.30 8.03
C GLU A 55 8.10 -21.59 7.66
N SER A 56 7.63 -22.77 8.10
CA SER A 56 8.22 -24.05 7.70
C SER A 56 7.97 -24.32 6.22
N ALA A 57 6.75 -24.14 5.71
CA ALA A 57 6.46 -24.33 4.28
C ALA A 57 7.33 -23.41 3.40
N PHE A 58 7.51 -22.17 3.86
CA PHE A 58 8.37 -21.21 3.18
C PHE A 58 9.86 -21.60 3.27
N ASN A 59 10.37 -21.83 4.48
CA ASN A 59 11.79 -22.05 4.71
C ASN A 59 12.29 -23.38 4.19
N GLU A 60 11.47 -24.43 4.24
CA GLU A 60 11.86 -25.78 3.86
C GLU A 60 11.56 -26.10 2.39
N SER A 61 10.67 -25.33 1.74
CA SER A 61 10.29 -25.57 0.35
C SER A 61 10.44 -24.35 -0.55
N VAL A 62 9.73 -23.24 -0.28
CA VAL A 62 9.75 -22.06 -1.17
C VAL A 62 11.16 -21.53 -1.42
N ARG A 63 11.95 -21.36 -0.36
CA ARG A 63 13.32 -20.82 -0.46
C ARG A 63 14.26 -21.65 -1.32
N PHE A 64 14.02 -22.95 -1.45
CA PHE A 64 14.89 -23.87 -2.19
C PHE A 64 14.35 -24.21 -3.58
N ASN A 65 13.13 -23.79 -3.90
CA ASN A 65 12.47 -24.11 -5.16
C ASN A 65 12.01 -22.81 -5.84
N PRO A 66 12.82 -22.23 -6.75
CA PRO A 66 12.32 -21.22 -7.67
C PRO A 66 11.13 -21.77 -8.45
N SER A 67 10.26 -20.87 -8.93
CA SER A 67 8.98 -21.22 -9.54
C SER A 67 8.04 -21.97 -8.58
N SER A 68 8.05 -21.61 -7.30
CA SER A 68 7.17 -22.19 -6.28
C SER A 68 6.03 -21.28 -5.83
N LYS A 69 5.03 -21.88 -5.18
CA LYS A 69 3.88 -21.23 -4.57
C LYS A 69 3.78 -21.66 -3.10
N LEU A 70 3.86 -20.72 -2.16
CA LEU A 70 3.36 -20.91 -0.80
C LEU A 70 1.83 -20.92 -0.85
N VAL A 71 1.21 -22.05 -0.56
CA VAL A 71 -0.24 -22.22 -0.70
C VAL A 71 -0.90 -22.28 0.67
N VAL A 72 -1.81 -21.33 0.92
CA VAL A 72 -2.78 -21.36 2.02
C VAL A 72 -4.16 -21.61 1.40
N PRO A 73 -4.66 -22.86 1.44
CA PRO A 73 -5.95 -23.21 0.86
C PRO A 73 -7.13 -22.48 1.51
N GLU A 74 -8.30 -22.64 0.89
CA GLU A 74 -9.56 -22.18 1.47
C GLU A 74 -9.76 -22.74 2.88
N GLY A 75 -10.17 -21.87 3.79
CA GLY A 75 -10.39 -22.20 5.18
C GLY A 75 -10.20 -21.00 6.10
N GLN A 76 -10.47 -21.21 7.38
CA GLN A 76 -10.31 -20.19 8.41
C GLN A 76 -9.05 -20.51 9.23
N ASN A 77 -8.05 -19.66 9.13
CA ASN A 77 -6.76 -19.85 9.76
C ASN A 77 -6.53 -18.80 10.84
N LEU A 78 -5.77 -19.18 11.87
CA LEU A 78 -5.36 -18.31 12.96
C LEU A 78 -3.84 -18.18 12.92
N ILE A 79 -3.32 -16.97 13.07
CA ILE A 79 -1.90 -16.75 13.41
C ILE A 79 -1.85 -16.05 14.76
N SER A 80 -0.93 -16.46 15.65
CA SER A 80 -0.79 -15.85 16.98
C SER A 80 0.44 -14.98 17.14
N ARG A 81 1.26 -14.91 16.09
CA ARG A 81 2.42 -14.04 16.01
C ARG A 81 2.69 -13.56 14.59
N GLY A 82 3.52 -12.52 14.49
CA GLY A 82 4.02 -12.05 13.21
C GLY A 82 4.75 -13.15 12.45
N VAL A 83 4.54 -13.17 11.13
CA VAL A 83 5.14 -14.12 10.19
C VAL A 83 6.08 -13.37 9.26
N MET A 84 7.31 -13.85 9.12
CA MET A 84 8.30 -13.28 8.22
C MET A 84 8.69 -14.27 7.11
N LEU A 85 8.57 -13.82 5.87
CA LEU A 85 8.96 -14.56 4.67
C LEU A 85 10.11 -13.80 3.99
N SER A 86 11.33 -14.34 4.08
CA SER A 86 12.55 -13.64 3.64
C SER A 86 13.41 -14.43 2.66
N ASN A 87 14.04 -13.74 1.71
CA ASN A 87 15.07 -14.28 0.80
C ASN A 87 14.60 -15.43 -0.10
N ALA A 88 13.44 -15.27 -0.75
CA ALA A 88 13.01 -16.17 -1.82
C ALA A 88 12.93 -15.41 -3.15
N THR A 89 13.27 -16.11 -4.23
CA THR A 89 13.26 -15.58 -5.60
C THR A 89 12.35 -16.42 -6.48
N ASN A 90 11.65 -15.79 -7.43
CA ASN A 90 10.71 -16.44 -8.35
C ASN A 90 9.71 -17.32 -7.60
N TRP A 91 8.82 -16.71 -6.85
CA TRP A 91 7.83 -17.45 -6.06
C TRP A 91 6.52 -16.68 -5.92
N ALA A 92 5.47 -17.35 -5.46
CA ALA A 92 4.21 -16.70 -5.15
C ALA A 92 3.67 -17.12 -3.78
N PHE A 93 2.91 -16.25 -3.14
CA PHE A 93 2.04 -16.56 -2.01
C PHE A 93 0.60 -16.58 -2.55
N GLN A 94 -0.01 -17.76 -2.59
CA GLN A 94 -1.42 -17.96 -2.87
C GLN A 94 -2.20 -18.06 -1.55
N LEU A 95 -3.00 -17.03 -1.22
CA LEU A 95 -3.97 -17.08 -0.13
C LEU A 95 -5.40 -17.23 -0.67
N ASP A 96 -6.02 -18.36 -0.38
CA ASP A 96 -7.37 -18.68 -0.84
C ASP A 96 -8.39 -18.75 0.31
N GLY A 97 -8.02 -18.29 1.50
CA GLY A 97 -8.83 -18.32 2.70
C GLY A 97 -8.70 -17.06 3.57
N LEU A 98 -9.15 -17.19 4.82
CA LEU A 98 -9.07 -16.14 5.83
C LEU A 98 -7.92 -16.40 6.79
N ILE A 99 -7.05 -15.42 7.01
CA ILE A 99 -6.11 -15.38 8.13
C ILE A 99 -6.59 -14.35 9.16
N THR A 100 -6.83 -14.83 10.38
CA THR A 100 -7.18 -14.01 11.54
C THR A 100 -5.97 -13.87 12.46
N ALA A 101 -5.55 -12.64 12.73
CA ALA A 101 -4.57 -12.35 13.75
C ALA A 101 -5.19 -12.51 15.15
N ALA A 102 -4.59 -13.37 15.97
CA ALA A 102 -5.13 -13.72 17.28
C ALA A 102 -5.18 -12.54 18.26
N TYR A 103 -6.18 -12.54 19.12
CA TYR A 103 -6.23 -11.64 20.25
C TYR A 103 -5.02 -11.87 21.18
N GLY A 104 -4.29 -10.80 21.52
CA GLY A 104 -3.13 -10.89 22.41
C GLY A 104 -1.90 -11.58 21.82
N GLY A 105 -1.84 -11.75 20.49
CA GLY A 105 -0.68 -12.32 19.82
C GLY A 105 0.60 -11.49 19.95
N ASN A 106 1.76 -12.10 19.66
CA ASN A 106 3.04 -11.41 19.64
C ASN A 106 3.42 -11.00 18.21
N TRP A 107 3.29 -9.72 17.90
CA TRP A 107 3.51 -9.21 16.55
C TRP A 107 4.88 -8.57 16.37
N THR A 108 5.73 -8.65 17.39
CA THR A 108 7.10 -8.12 17.31
C THR A 108 7.90 -8.98 16.34
N ILE A 109 8.38 -8.37 15.25
CA ILE A 109 9.38 -8.99 14.38
C ILE A 109 10.75 -8.51 14.83
N ASP A 110 11.65 -9.46 15.09
CA ASP A 110 13.02 -9.13 15.47
C ASP A 110 13.72 -8.45 14.27
N ARG A 111 14.34 -7.30 14.53
CA ARG A 111 15.13 -6.58 13.52
C ARG A 111 16.20 -7.47 12.91
N ALA A 112 16.83 -8.35 13.68
CA ALA A 112 17.88 -9.24 13.18
C ALA A 112 17.37 -10.13 12.03
N LEU A 113 16.13 -10.59 12.09
CA LEU A 113 15.52 -11.46 11.08
C LEU A 113 15.32 -10.75 9.74
N ILE A 114 15.04 -9.45 9.78
CA ILE A 114 14.94 -8.58 8.58
C ILE A 114 16.30 -8.35 7.94
N LEU A 115 17.36 -8.37 8.76
CA LEU A 115 18.74 -8.18 8.35
C LEU A 115 19.41 -9.47 7.88
N GLU A 116 18.76 -10.63 8.07
CA GLU A 116 19.14 -11.87 7.41
C GLU A 116 18.86 -11.72 5.93
N GLY A 117 19.88 -11.33 5.15
CA GLY A 117 19.83 -11.22 3.71
C GLY A 117 20.98 -11.97 3.04
N LEU A 118 20.65 -12.85 2.09
CA LEU A 118 21.39 -12.99 0.82
C LEU A 118 20.46 -13.62 -0.24
N ALA A 119 19.97 -12.77 -1.14
CA ALA A 119 19.75 -13.08 -2.54
C ALA A 119 19.94 -11.79 -3.37
N GLY A 120 21.08 -11.66 -4.05
CA GLY A 120 21.23 -10.78 -5.22
C GLY A 120 21.67 -9.32 -5.06
N ALA A 121 21.42 -8.61 -3.96
CA ALA A 121 21.94 -7.24 -3.76
C ALA A 121 21.93 -6.81 -2.28
N ASP A 122 23.06 -6.25 -1.84
CA ASP A 122 23.40 -5.50 -0.62
C ASP A 122 22.84 -5.87 0.77
N VAL A 123 23.65 -5.58 1.79
CA VAL A 123 23.28 -5.75 3.20
C VAL A 123 22.24 -4.69 3.57
N LEU A 124 21.03 -5.12 3.96
CA LEU A 124 19.89 -4.27 4.36
C LEU A 124 20.12 -3.43 5.66
N ASN A 125 21.35 -3.34 6.15
CA ASN A 125 21.68 -2.86 7.50
C ASN A 125 21.44 -1.35 7.73
N ALA A 126 21.40 -0.53 6.69
CA ALA A 126 21.26 0.93 6.81
C ALA A 126 19.92 1.48 6.31
N THR A 127 19.21 0.77 5.43
CA THR A 127 18.08 1.33 4.66
C THR A 127 16.71 0.99 5.26
N ILE A 128 16.56 -0.16 5.93
CA ILE A 128 15.32 -0.51 6.64
C ILE A 128 15.33 0.17 8.00
N ASN A 129 14.85 1.40 8.03
CA ASN A 129 14.40 2.00 9.29
C ASN A 129 13.03 1.40 9.61
N GLY A 130 12.83 1.00 10.85
CA GLY A 130 11.48 0.69 11.33
C GLY A 130 10.62 1.96 11.35
N GLU A 131 9.61 2.02 12.22
CA GLU A 131 8.77 3.21 12.40
C GLU A 131 9.50 4.38 13.11
N GLY A 132 10.80 4.58 12.85
CA GLY A 132 11.66 5.63 13.43
C GLY A 132 12.30 5.27 14.77
N ASP A 133 11.87 4.19 15.42
CA ASP A 133 12.33 3.71 16.72
C ASP A 133 13.38 2.57 16.63
N GLN A 134 13.91 2.35 15.42
CA GLN A 134 14.78 1.22 15.04
C GLN A 134 14.14 -0.16 15.16
N LYS A 135 12.84 -0.26 15.41
CA LYS A 135 12.15 -1.54 15.52
C LYS A 135 11.14 -1.70 14.38
N PHE A 136 11.10 -2.88 13.79
CA PHE A 136 10.07 -3.26 12.84
C PHE A 136 8.94 -3.91 13.64
N LEU A 137 8.25 -3.06 14.40
CA LEU A 137 7.30 -3.50 15.40
C LEU A 137 5.93 -3.77 14.78
N LEU A 138 5.40 -4.92 15.17
CA LEU A 138 3.97 -5.23 15.20
C LEU A 138 3.34 -5.52 13.83
N ASP A 139 4.06 -6.24 12.99
CA ASP A 139 3.57 -6.67 11.69
C ASP A 139 2.91 -8.04 11.75
N VAL A 140 1.79 -8.18 11.04
CA VAL A 140 1.11 -9.46 10.90
C VAL A 140 1.84 -10.35 9.88
N LEU A 141 2.16 -9.79 8.72
CA LEU A 141 2.90 -10.45 7.65
C LEU A 141 3.97 -9.50 7.09
N VAL A 142 5.23 -9.94 7.13
CA VAL A 142 6.36 -9.23 6.56
C VAL A 142 7.00 -10.05 5.46
N ILE A 143 7.17 -9.44 4.29
CA ILE A 143 7.86 -10.03 3.15
C ILE A 143 9.09 -9.20 2.85
N VAL A 144 10.26 -9.78 3.05
CA VAL A 144 11.55 -9.08 2.94
C VAL A 144 12.44 -9.72 1.88
N ASN A 145 13.14 -8.86 1.13
CA ASN A 145 14.09 -9.27 0.12
C ASN A 145 13.51 -10.28 -0.89
N ALA A 146 12.24 -10.08 -1.25
CA ALA A 146 11.57 -10.88 -2.25
C ALA A 146 11.96 -10.38 -3.64
N VAL A 147 12.35 -11.30 -4.51
CA VAL A 147 12.67 -11.02 -5.91
C VAL A 147 11.70 -11.79 -6.78
N ASP A 148 11.07 -11.13 -7.76
CA ASP A 148 10.18 -11.82 -8.71
C ASP A 148 9.02 -12.55 -7.99
N PHE A 149 8.32 -11.79 -7.14
CA PHE A 149 7.37 -12.31 -6.14
C PHE A 149 5.92 -11.91 -6.42
N GLU A 150 4.98 -12.80 -6.17
CA GLU A 150 3.55 -12.50 -6.36
C GLU A 150 2.69 -12.92 -5.16
N PHE A 151 1.87 -12.02 -4.63
CA PHE A 151 0.90 -12.29 -3.59
C PHE A 151 -0.51 -12.15 -4.14
N TYR A 152 -1.26 -13.25 -4.16
CA TYR A 152 -2.57 -13.26 -4.79
C TYR A 152 -3.57 -14.22 -4.16
N SER A 153 -4.82 -14.09 -4.62
CA SER A 153 -5.89 -15.06 -4.39
C SER A 153 -6.33 -15.68 -5.71
N SER A 154 -6.38 -17.02 -5.78
CA SER A 154 -6.84 -17.72 -6.99
C SER A 154 -8.38 -17.73 -7.09
N ASN A 155 -9.06 -17.63 -5.95
CA ASN A 155 -10.51 -17.67 -5.83
C ASN A 155 -11.13 -16.34 -5.38
N GLY A 156 -10.31 -15.30 -5.18
CA GLY A 156 -10.72 -13.99 -4.70
C GLY A 156 -11.16 -13.97 -3.23
N LEU A 157 -10.97 -15.05 -2.46
CA LEU A 157 -11.37 -15.15 -1.06
C LEU A 157 -10.32 -14.62 -0.09
N SER A 158 -9.12 -14.25 -0.57
CA SER A 158 -8.04 -13.75 0.27
C SER A 158 -8.50 -12.65 1.20
N ALA A 159 -8.44 -12.95 2.49
CA ALA A 159 -8.74 -11.99 3.53
C ALA A 159 -7.75 -12.11 4.69
N PHE A 160 -7.20 -10.97 5.08
CA PHE A 160 -6.47 -10.80 6.34
C PHE A 160 -7.27 -9.91 7.25
N GLN A 161 -7.40 -10.31 8.51
CA GLN A 161 -7.98 -9.45 9.53
C GLN A 161 -7.18 -9.45 10.82
N GLY A 162 -7.07 -8.29 11.43
CA GLY A 162 -6.39 -8.08 12.70
C GLY A 162 -7.05 -7.00 13.54
N GLN A 163 -6.80 -7.07 14.85
CA GLN A 163 -7.25 -6.07 15.80
C GLN A 163 -6.35 -4.84 15.75
N GLY A 164 -6.37 -4.09 14.65
CA GLY A 164 -5.59 -2.85 14.63
C GLY A 164 -6.01 -1.85 15.73
N TYR A 165 -7.23 -1.99 16.28
CA TYR A 165 -7.71 -1.14 17.37
C TYR A 165 -7.07 -1.47 18.73
N LEU A 166 -6.57 -2.69 18.94
CA LEU A 166 -6.03 -3.13 20.25
C LEU A 166 -4.82 -2.34 20.72
N TYR A 167 -4.01 -1.80 19.80
CA TYR A 167 -2.76 -1.13 20.17
C TYR A 167 -2.56 0.23 19.50
N ARG A 168 -3.62 0.91 19.03
CA ARG A 168 -3.50 2.36 18.74
C ARG A 168 -3.14 3.19 20.00
N ASN A 169 -3.30 2.61 21.18
CA ASN A 169 -2.78 3.15 22.44
C ASN A 169 -1.42 2.56 22.88
N LEU A 170 -0.85 1.57 22.15
CA LEU A 170 0.37 0.82 22.51
C LEU A 170 1.24 0.33 21.31
N ASN A 171 1.21 0.99 20.14
CA ASN A 171 2.00 0.75 18.90
C ASN A 171 1.31 -0.12 17.79
N ASN A 172 1.78 0.08 16.55
CA ASN A 172 1.14 -0.15 15.22
C ASN A 172 0.71 -1.60 14.86
N TYR A 173 -0.09 -1.82 13.81
CA TYR A 173 -0.41 -3.17 13.27
C TYR A 173 -0.59 -3.25 11.75
N ASN A 174 0.52 -3.33 11.04
CA ASN A 174 0.51 -3.35 9.58
C ASN A 174 -0.06 -4.70 9.10
N GLY A 175 -0.86 -4.65 8.04
CA GLY A 175 -1.42 -5.83 7.39
C GLY A 175 -0.35 -6.55 6.59
N ILE A 176 0.20 -5.87 5.59
CA ILE A 176 1.25 -6.38 4.71
C ILE A 176 2.35 -5.34 4.59
N ASP A 177 3.54 -5.69 5.03
CA ASP A 177 4.75 -4.91 4.80
C ASP A 177 5.62 -5.60 3.73
N ALA A 178 5.96 -4.86 2.68
CA ALA A 178 6.69 -5.38 1.53
C ALA A 178 8.00 -4.61 1.27
N ILE A 179 9.09 -5.38 1.17
CA ILE A 179 10.44 -4.93 0.80
C ILE A 179 10.96 -5.88 -0.28
N GLY A 180 11.22 -5.39 -1.49
CA GLY A 180 11.66 -6.27 -2.58
C GLY A 180 11.75 -5.61 -3.95
N THR A 181 12.00 -6.44 -4.97
CA THR A 181 12.05 -6.01 -6.37
C THR A 181 11.22 -6.92 -7.27
N ASN A 182 10.58 -6.35 -8.29
CA ASN A 182 9.72 -7.06 -9.24
C ASN A 182 8.62 -7.86 -8.53
N TYR A 183 7.77 -7.18 -7.76
CA TYR A 183 6.70 -7.85 -7.01
C TYR A 183 5.30 -7.37 -7.34
N HIS A 184 4.32 -8.27 -7.22
CA HIS A 184 2.90 -8.00 -7.47
C HIS A 184 2.05 -8.41 -6.27
N ILE A 185 1.28 -7.51 -5.68
CA ILE A 185 0.34 -7.80 -4.60
C ILE A 185 -1.06 -7.48 -5.10
N HIS A 186 -1.94 -8.48 -5.19
CA HIS A 186 -3.27 -8.28 -5.74
C HIS A 186 -4.37 -9.19 -5.23
N ASP A 187 -5.61 -8.73 -5.38
CA ASP A 187 -6.83 -9.48 -5.06
C ASP A 187 -6.93 -9.88 -3.57
N ASN A 188 -6.45 -9.00 -2.68
CA ASN A 188 -6.50 -9.20 -1.24
C ASN A 188 -7.45 -8.20 -0.56
N LYS A 189 -8.09 -8.64 0.53
CA LYS A 189 -8.77 -7.75 1.47
C LYS A 189 -8.05 -7.75 2.79
N VAL A 190 -7.78 -6.55 3.31
CA VAL A 190 -7.16 -6.35 4.63
C VAL A 190 -8.13 -5.60 5.52
N THR A 191 -8.36 -6.12 6.73
CA THR A 191 -9.14 -5.46 7.77
C THR A 191 -8.30 -5.27 9.03
N ASN A 192 -7.81 -4.06 9.27
CA ASN A 192 -7.01 -3.71 10.45
C ASN A 192 -7.27 -2.22 10.81
N ARG A 193 -6.31 -1.55 11.48
CA ARG A 193 -6.31 -0.10 11.76
C ARG A 193 -4.92 0.52 11.54
N ASP A 194 -4.05 -0.18 10.82
CA ASP A 194 -2.78 0.33 10.32
C ASP A 194 -2.68 0.09 8.82
N GLU A 195 -1.50 -0.03 8.23
CA GLU A 195 -1.33 -0.15 6.79
C GLU A 195 -2.05 -1.37 6.23
N CYS A 196 -2.79 -1.19 5.14
CA CYS A 196 -3.33 -2.29 4.34
C CYS A 196 -2.19 -2.94 3.56
N VAL A 197 -1.44 -2.14 2.79
CA VAL A 197 -0.12 -2.49 2.25
C VAL A 197 0.83 -1.32 2.43
N SER A 198 1.96 -1.57 3.08
CA SER A 198 3.06 -0.62 3.21
C SER A 198 4.25 -1.03 2.35
N VAL A 199 4.63 -0.15 1.43
CA VAL A 199 5.88 -0.24 0.68
C VAL A 199 6.98 0.37 1.54
N LYS A 200 7.94 -0.48 1.92
CA LYS A 200 9.12 -0.08 2.69
C LYS A 200 10.35 -0.03 1.79
N SER A 201 11.40 0.62 2.27
CA SER A 201 12.66 0.77 1.54
C SER A 201 13.65 -0.35 1.88
N PRO A 202 14.43 -0.88 0.91
CA PRO A 202 14.38 -0.57 -0.51
C PRO A 202 13.23 -1.30 -1.23
N SER A 203 12.61 -0.66 -2.22
CA SER A 203 11.58 -1.30 -3.05
C SER A 203 11.62 -0.81 -4.49
N HIS A 204 11.59 -1.75 -5.44
CA HIS A 204 11.65 -1.45 -6.86
C HIS A 204 10.65 -2.25 -7.69
N HIS A 205 10.10 -1.66 -8.75
CA HIS A 205 9.27 -2.37 -9.73
C HIS A 205 8.08 -3.11 -9.10
N ALA A 206 7.35 -2.42 -8.22
CA ALA A 206 6.20 -2.98 -7.51
C ALA A 206 4.89 -2.69 -8.25
N LEU A 207 4.05 -3.72 -8.35
CA LEU A 207 2.67 -3.61 -8.82
C LEU A 207 1.74 -3.96 -7.65
N ILE A 208 0.85 -3.07 -7.26
CA ILE A 208 -0.11 -3.30 -6.17
C ILE A 208 -1.49 -3.01 -6.74
N LYS A 209 -2.33 -4.04 -6.85
CA LYS A 209 -3.60 -3.87 -7.55
C LYS A 209 -4.75 -4.52 -6.82
N ASN A 210 -5.93 -4.00 -7.06
CA ASN A 210 -7.15 -4.73 -6.74
C ASN A 210 -7.24 -5.10 -5.26
N LEU A 211 -7.16 -4.09 -4.38
CA LEU A 211 -7.21 -4.30 -2.94
C LEU A 211 -8.44 -3.66 -2.29
N VAL A 212 -8.94 -4.32 -1.25
CA VAL A 212 -9.97 -3.77 -0.36
C VAL A 212 -9.38 -3.57 1.03
N CYS A 213 -9.22 -2.31 1.41
CA CYS A 213 -8.71 -1.90 2.71
C CYS A 213 -9.90 -1.49 3.60
N ASN A 214 -10.38 -2.43 4.41
CA ASN A 214 -11.58 -2.29 5.23
C ASN A 214 -11.20 -1.87 6.65
N GLN A 215 -11.57 -0.66 7.07
CA GLN A 215 -11.16 -0.01 8.33
C GLN A 215 -9.65 0.23 8.50
N ALA A 216 -8.81 -0.12 7.51
CA ALA A 216 -7.36 -0.02 7.60
C ALA A 216 -6.89 1.39 7.98
N GLY A 217 -5.83 1.49 8.79
CA GLY A 217 -5.22 2.77 9.14
C GLY A 217 -4.75 3.53 7.91
N SER A 218 -3.99 2.91 7.01
CA SER A 218 -3.77 3.48 5.68
C SER A 218 -4.18 2.48 4.60
N GLY A 219 -4.61 2.98 3.44
CA GLY A 219 -4.75 2.16 2.24
C GLY A 219 -3.36 1.75 1.75
N ILE A 220 -2.84 2.46 0.75
CA ILE A 220 -1.46 2.22 0.30
C ILE A 220 -0.54 3.26 0.93
N SER A 221 0.50 2.80 1.61
CA SER A 221 1.53 3.70 2.14
C SER A 221 2.92 3.42 1.58
N ILE A 222 3.73 4.48 1.53
CA ILE A 222 5.18 4.42 1.35
C ILE A 222 5.82 4.99 2.62
N GLY A 223 6.54 4.16 3.36
CA GLY A 223 7.26 4.53 4.58
C GLY A 223 6.75 3.89 5.88
N SER A 224 7.15 4.36 7.06
CA SER A 224 7.95 5.58 7.27
C SER A 224 9.38 5.47 6.72
N LEU A 225 9.94 6.58 6.24
CA LEU A 225 11.27 6.60 5.61
C LEU A 225 12.21 7.59 6.29
N ASN A 226 13.43 7.14 6.56
CA ASN A 226 14.55 7.99 6.96
C ASN A 226 15.74 7.86 6.00
N ILE A 227 16.02 6.64 5.53
CA ILE A 227 16.93 6.39 4.40
C ILE A 227 16.10 5.64 3.37
N ALA A 228 16.02 6.16 2.14
CA ALA A 228 15.08 5.68 1.14
C ALA A 228 15.73 5.34 -0.20
N GLU A 229 15.37 4.18 -0.73
CA GLU A 229 15.64 3.78 -2.10
C GLU A 229 14.38 3.13 -2.68
N ILE A 230 13.47 3.96 -3.20
CA ILE A 230 12.17 3.49 -3.72
C ILE A 230 11.97 4.00 -5.14
N SER A 231 11.72 3.09 -6.07
CA SER A 231 11.39 3.46 -7.45
C SER A 231 10.41 2.55 -8.15
N ASN A 232 9.70 3.09 -9.14
CA ASN A 232 8.85 2.33 -10.06
C ASN A 232 7.75 1.55 -9.33
N ILE A 233 6.89 2.28 -8.61
CA ILE A 233 5.79 1.71 -7.83
C ILE A 233 4.47 2.09 -8.51
N VAL A 234 3.61 1.11 -8.79
CA VAL A 234 2.26 1.34 -9.31
C VAL A 234 1.24 0.73 -8.37
N ALA A 235 0.38 1.58 -7.79
CA ALA A 235 -0.82 1.14 -7.08
C ALA A 235 -2.07 1.49 -7.89
N GLN A 236 -2.97 0.53 -8.12
CA GLN A 236 -4.16 0.76 -8.93
C GLN A 236 -5.39 -0.01 -8.43
N ASN A 237 -6.58 0.58 -8.56
CA ASN A 237 -7.86 -0.05 -8.21
C ASN A 237 -7.91 -0.43 -6.71
N ILE A 238 -7.79 0.58 -5.86
CA ILE A 238 -7.77 0.39 -4.39
C ILE A 238 -9.04 0.97 -3.80
N SER A 239 -9.78 0.15 -3.04
CA SER A 239 -10.98 0.55 -2.31
C SER A 239 -10.68 0.66 -0.82
N ILE A 240 -10.96 1.81 -0.21
CA ILE A 240 -10.74 2.08 1.21
C ILE A 240 -12.08 2.37 1.87
N ILE A 241 -12.38 1.65 2.96
CA ILE A 241 -13.62 1.81 3.70
C ILE A 241 -13.29 2.26 5.11
N GLN A 242 -13.60 3.50 5.45
CA GLN A 242 -13.43 4.06 6.80
C GLN A 242 -12.00 3.88 7.35
N GLY A 243 -11.00 4.11 6.49
CA GLY A 243 -9.60 4.06 6.91
C GLY A 243 -9.12 5.37 7.54
N ASN A 244 -7.87 5.43 8.03
CA ASN A 244 -7.28 6.75 8.36
C ASN A 244 -6.87 7.46 7.08
N ASN A 245 -5.92 6.95 6.29
CA ASN A 245 -5.46 7.58 5.05
C ASN A 245 -5.86 6.74 3.82
N ILE A 246 -6.29 7.37 2.73
CA ILE A 246 -6.52 6.67 1.45
C ILE A 246 -5.18 6.21 0.85
N ALA A 247 -4.23 7.15 0.80
CA ALA A 247 -2.86 6.91 0.37
C ALA A 247 -1.92 7.80 1.18
N PHE A 248 -0.77 7.27 1.58
CA PHE A 248 0.12 7.97 2.51
C PHE A 248 1.62 7.81 2.20
N ILE A 249 2.32 8.92 1.92
CA ILE A 249 3.79 8.92 1.84
C ILE A 249 4.33 9.65 3.08
N LYS A 250 5.04 8.91 3.95
CA LYS A 250 5.57 9.43 5.23
C LYS A 250 7.10 9.38 5.28
N THR A 251 7.75 10.53 5.40
CA THR A 251 9.21 10.64 5.59
C THR A 251 9.57 11.45 6.83
N TYR A 252 10.74 11.21 7.41
CA TYR A 252 11.31 12.01 8.49
C TYR A 252 12.10 13.21 7.95
N PRO A 253 12.03 14.39 8.61
CA PRO A 253 12.89 15.53 8.31
C PRO A 253 14.29 15.20 8.85
N SER A 254 15.34 15.41 8.04
CA SER A 254 16.69 14.81 8.15
C SER A 254 16.93 13.49 7.40
N GLY A 255 15.94 12.99 6.65
CA GLY A 255 16.13 11.78 5.86
C GLY A 255 17.10 11.95 4.68
N SER A 256 17.45 10.85 4.01
CA SER A 256 18.27 10.85 2.80
C SER A 256 17.81 9.80 1.79
N GLY A 257 18.15 10.00 0.51
CA GLY A 257 17.77 9.10 -0.57
C GLY A 257 16.56 9.60 -1.36
N TYR A 258 15.80 8.69 -1.96
CA TYR A 258 14.77 9.04 -2.94
C TYR A 258 13.53 8.14 -2.92
N VAL A 259 12.40 8.74 -3.30
CA VAL A 259 11.19 8.06 -3.77
C VAL A 259 10.87 8.64 -5.14
N THR A 260 10.91 7.81 -6.18
CA THR A 260 10.71 8.28 -7.56
C THR A 260 9.82 7.35 -8.39
N ASN A 261 9.15 7.88 -9.41
CA ASN A 261 8.32 7.11 -10.34
C ASN A 261 7.24 6.29 -9.60
N VAL A 262 6.34 6.97 -8.90
CA VAL A 262 5.22 6.35 -8.20
C VAL A 262 3.92 6.74 -8.90
N THR A 263 3.06 5.78 -9.21
CA THR A 263 1.71 6.04 -9.75
C THR A 263 0.67 5.42 -8.85
N PHE A 264 -0.16 6.25 -8.21
CA PHE A 264 -1.39 5.81 -7.53
C PHE A 264 -2.59 6.21 -8.40
N SER A 265 -3.36 5.24 -8.86
CA SER A 265 -4.46 5.46 -9.80
C SER A 265 -5.73 4.71 -9.43
N ASN A 266 -6.91 5.28 -9.71
CA ASN A 266 -8.20 4.64 -9.47
C ASN A 266 -8.39 4.22 -8.00
N PHE A 267 -8.33 5.20 -7.09
CA PHE A 267 -8.59 4.99 -5.67
C PHE A 267 -10.03 5.40 -5.36
N GLN A 268 -10.73 4.59 -4.58
CA GLN A 268 -12.10 4.84 -4.14
C GLN A 268 -12.16 4.79 -2.62
N SER A 269 -12.79 5.78 -1.99
CA SER A 269 -12.89 5.86 -0.53
C SER A 269 -14.29 6.11 -0.04
N LYS A 270 -14.63 5.50 1.09
CA LYS A 270 -15.77 5.93 1.90
C LYS A 270 -15.32 6.35 3.29
N ALA A 271 -15.57 7.59 3.65
CA ALA A 271 -15.43 8.13 5.00
C ALA A 271 -14.07 7.83 5.65
N SER A 272 -12.99 7.85 4.88
CA SER A 272 -11.62 7.81 5.44
C SER A 272 -11.33 9.14 6.15
N LEU A 273 -10.48 9.14 7.18
CA LEU A 273 -10.18 10.37 7.94
C LEU A 273 -9.44 11.41 7.06
N TYR A 274 -8.36 10.97 6.45
CA TYR A 274 -7.51 11.65 5.49
C TYR A 274 -7.62 10.97 4.12
N SER A 275 -7.36 11.72 3.05
CA SER A 275 -7.32 11.18 1.69
C SER A 275 -5.89 10.96 1.22
N LEU A 276 -5.37 11.78 0.31
CA LEU A 276 -3.99 11.71 -0.15
C LEU A 276 -3.13 12.57 0.77
N ASP A 277 -2.25 11.92 1.51
CA ASP A 277 -1.35 12.54 2.47
C ASP A 277 0.11 12.32 2.02
N ILE A 278 0.85 13.41 1.85
CA ILE A 278 2.31 13.39 1.71
C ILE A 278 2.85 14.23 2.86
N ASN A 279 3.55 13.59 3.78
CA ASN A 279 4.07 14.25 4.97
C ASN A 279 5.56 13.95 5.13
N GLN A 280 6.39 14.95 4.81
CA GLN A 280 7.84 14.87 5.00
C GLN A 280 8.29 15.26 6.42
N TYR A 281 7.35 15.58 7.30
CA TYR A 281 7.56 15.90 8.71
C TYR A 281 6.79 14.90 9.61
N TRP A 282 6.85 13.61 9.27
CA TRP A 282 6.10 12.57 9.96
C TRP A 282 6.35 12.55 11.49
N GLN A 283 5.34 12.15 12.26
CA GLN A 283 5.30 12.18 13.73
C GLN A 283 5.50 13.57 14.36
N ASN A 284 5.04 14.63 13.70
CA ASN A 284 5.18 16.01 14.17
C ASN A 284 6.64 16.40 14.44
N THR A 285 7.55 15.90 13.62
CA THR A 285 8.96 16.19 13.78
C THR A 285 9.22 17.62 13.28
N ILE A 286 9.41 18.56 14.22
CA ILE A 286 9.60 20.00 13.95
C ILE A 286 11.08 20.42 13.91
N LYS A 287 11.99 19.45 13.77
CA LYS A 287 13.43 19.74 13.73
C LYS A 287 13.79 20.41 12.39
N PRO A 288 14.80 21.29 12.35
CA PRO A 288 15.27 21.90 11.11
C PRO A 288 15.73 20.83 10.13
N ASP A 289 15.42 21.03 8.84
CA ASP A 289 15.85 20.11 7.79
C ASP A 289 17.38 20.18 7.63
N THR A 290 18.07 19.14 8.10
CA THR A 290 19.51 18.93 7.83
C THR A 290 19.75 17.94 6.69
N GLY A 291 18.68 17.48 6.05
CA GLY A 291 18.62 16.49 4.98
C GLY A 291 17.17 16.19 4.65
N SER A 292 16.89 15.73 3.43
CA SER A 292 15.56 15.22 3.08
C SER A 292 15.61 14.11 2.03
N ILE A 293 14.58 13.27 2.05
CA ILE A 293 14.28 12.33 0.97
C ILE A 293 13.69 13.11 -0.21
N THR A 294 14.29 12.94 -1.38
CA THR A 294 13.80 13.56 -2.61
C THR A 294 12.56 12.81 -3.12
N LEU A 295 11.46 13.52 -3.31
CA LEU A 295 10.24 13.00 -3.92
C LEU A 295 10.12 13.52 -5.35
N SER A 296 10.06 12.64 -6.35
CA SER A 296 9.97 13.06 -7.75
C SER A 296 9.11 12.13 -8.60
N ASN A 297 8.46 12.67 -9.63
CA ASN A 297 7.63 11.91 -10.56
C ASN A 297 6.57 11.06 -9.84
N LEU A 298 5.86 11.66 -8.88
CA LEU A 298 4.69 11.05 -8.26
C LEU A 298 3.43 11.44 -9.06
N ILE A 299 2.66 10.44 -9.47
CA ILE A 299 1.43 10.58 -10.25
C ILE A 299 0.27 10.09 -9.40
N PHE A 300 -0.67 10.97 -9.11
CA PHE A 300 -1.93 10.63 -8.44
C PHE A 300 -3.09 10.94 -9.38
N GLN A 301 -3.89 9.92 -9.71
CA GLN A 301 -4.93 10.04 -10.72
C GLN A 301 -6.21 9.31 -10.31
N ASN A 302 -7.37 9.93 -10.54
CA ASN A 302 -8.69 9.32 -10.36
C ASN A 302 -8.91 8.80 -8.92
N PHE A 303 -8.86 9.71 -7.96
CA PHE A 303 -9.27 9.48 -6.58
C PHE A 303 -10.73 9.95 -6.43
N SER A 304 -11.60 9.09 -5.93
CA SER A 304 -13.03 9.39 -5.79
C SER A 304 -13.61 8.90 -4.47
N GLY A 305 -14.74 9.49 -4.08
CA GLY A 305 -15.52 9.04 -2.93
C GLY A 305 -15.66 10.10 -1.83
N SER A 306 -15.39 9.75 -0.58
CA SER A 306 -15.59 10.64 0.58
C SER A 306 -14.52 10.49 1.65
N VAL A 307 -14.31 11.58 2.39
CA VAL A 307 -13.60 11.62 3.67
C VAL A 307 -14.61 11.88 4.80
N ALA A 308 -14.24 11.56 6.04
CA ALA A 308 -15.12 11.70 7.21
C ALA A 308 -15.37 13.18 7.55
N ASN A 309 -14.33 14.02 7.49
CA ASN A 309 -14.44 15.45 7.76
C ASN A 309 -13.36 16.26 7.00
N GLY A 310 -13.70 16.69 5.78
CA GLY A 310 -12.81 17.47 4.90
C GLY A 310 -12.44 18.87 5.39
N ILE A 311 -13.15 19.40 6.41
CA ILE A 311 -12.85 20.70 7.04
C ILE A 311 -11.69 20.55 8.02
N GLN A 312 -11.70 19.46 8.81
CA GLN A 312 -10.65 19.18 9.78
C GLN A 312 -9.42 18.53 9.13
N GLN A 313 -9.64 17.69 8.12
CA GLN A 313 -8.64 16.83 7.50
C GLN A 313 -8.74 17.00 5.98
N PRO A 314 -7.91 17.85 5.36
CA PRO A 314 -8.05 18.18 3.96
C PRO A 314 -7.86 16.92 3.10
N PRO A 315 -8.67 16.72 2.06
CA PRO A 315 -8.57 15.53 1.23
C PRO A 315 -7.28 15.43 0.40
N LEU A 316 -6.63 16.58 0.18
CA LEU A 316 -5.29 16.68 -0.36
C LEU A 316 -4.42 17.39 0.68
N TYR A 317 -3.54 16.65 1.33
CA TYR A 317 -2.61 17.17 2.33
C TYR A 317 -1.19 16.89 1.89
N ILE A 318 -0.45 17.96 1.55
CA ILE A 318 0.93 17.85 1.09
C ILE A 318 1.79 18.81 1.91
N ILE A 319 2.65 18.23 2.73
CA ILE A 319 3.73 18.93 3.40
C ILE A 319 5.03 18.32 2.88
N ALA A 320 5.65 19.03 1.95
CA ALA A 320 6.98 18.73 1.45
C ALA A 320 8.04 19.52 2.23
N ASN A 321 9.26 18.99 2.24
CA ASN A 321 10.41 19.67 2.84
C ASN A 321 10.86 20.89 2.02
N ASP A 322 11.68 21.75 2.62
CA ASP A 322 12.18 22.96 1.97
C ASP A 322 13.56 22.83 1.29
N LEU A 323 14.22 21.67 1.41
CA LEU A 323 15.54 21.40 0.85
C LEU A 323 15.52 20.80 -0.56
N THR A 324 14.44 20.11 -0.93
CA THR A 324 14.31 19.44 -2.24
C THR A 324 13.07 19.92 -2.96
N SER A 325 13.12 20.01 -4.28
CA SER A 325 11.92 20.26 -5.08
C SER A 325 11.09 19.00 -5.27
N VAL A 326 9.77 19.16 -5.20
CA VAL A 326 8.81 18.10 -5.47
C VAL A 326 8.07 18.44 -6.76
N VAL A 327 8.30 17.66 -7.82
CA VAL A 327 7.62 17.82 -9.12
C VAL A 327 6.72 16.62 -9.36
N ASN A 328 5.42 16.83 -9.18
CA ASN A 328 4.39 15.79 -9.19
C ASN A 328 3.22 16.15 -10.09
N LYS A 329 2.47 15.13 -10.52
CA LYS A 329 1.22 15.27 -11.25
C LYS A 329 0.07 14.76 -10.40
N ILE A 330 -0.87 15.64 -10.05
CA ILE A 330 -2.06 15.28 -9.31
C ILE A 330 -3.27 15.70 -10.13
N SER A 331 -4.21 14.77 -10.35
CA SER A 331 -5.41 15.01 -11.14
C SER A 331 -6.58 14.21 -10.61
N ASN A 332 -7.78 14.77 -10.73
CA ASN A 332 -9.03 14.09 -10.43
C ASN A 332 -9.10 13.54 -8.99
N VAL A 333 -8.91 14.42 -7.98
CA VAL A 333 -9.04 14.06 -6.56
C VAL A 333 -10.34 14.62 -6.00
N PHE A 334 -11.27 13.73 -5.65
CA PHE A 334 -12.67 14.08 -5.40
C PHE A 334 -13.16 13.57 -4.04
N SER A 335 -13.79 14.42 -3.22
CA SER A 335 -14.28 14.01 -1.90
C SER A 335 -15.39 14.90 -1.33
N HIS A 336 -16.40 14.30 -0.70
CA HIS A 336 -17.46 15.06 -0.02
C HIS A 336 -16.98 15.80 1.25
N GLY A 337 -17.50 17.01 1.47
CA GLY A 337 -17.28 17.84 2.67
C GLY A 337 -16.15 18.87 2.57
N ASN A 338 -15.21 18.67 1.63
CA ASN A 338 -14.29 19.67 1.08
C ASN A 338 -13.72 19.01 -0.17
N ASP A 339 -13.71 19.72 -1.29
CA ASP A 339 -13.36 19.17 -2.60
C ASP A 339 -11.94 19.62 -2.98
N SER A 340 -11.24 18.88 -3.84
CA SER A 340 -9.99 19.31 -4.49
C SER A 340 -10.20 19.50 -5.99
N TYR A 341 -11.24 20.25 -6.36
CA TYR A 341 -11.61 20.55 -7.74
C TYR A 341 -11.19 21.96 -8.17
N GLY A 342 -10.39 22.07 -9.23
CA GLY A 342 -9.97 23.35 -9.80
C GLY A 342 -8.79 23.16 -10.73
N LEU A 343 -8.35 24.22 -11.43
CA LEU A 343 -7.13 24.15 -12.23
C LEU A 343 -5.97 23.72 -11.31
N ASN A 344 -5.41 22.53 -11.55
CA ASN A 344 -4.30 21.92 -10.80
C ASN A 344 -4.56 21.61 -9.31
N ASN A 345 -5.83 21.57 -8.84
CA ASN A 345 -6.18 21.26 -7.44
C ASN A 345 -5.48 22.17 -6.41
N GLY A 346 -5.22 23.43 -6.80
CA GLY A 346 -4.50 24.39 -5.97
C GLY A 346 -2.98 24.24 -5.94
N LEU A 347 -2.44 23.29 -6.71
CA LEU A 347 -1.01 23.12 -6.83
C LEU A 347 -0.43 24.12 -7.82
N VAL A 348 0.64 24.78 -7.42
CA VAL A 348 1.39 25.68 -8.29
C VAL A 348 2.14 24.83 -9.32
N SER A 349 1.89 25.09 -10.60
CA SER A 349 2.67 24.49 -11.69
C SER A 349 3.87 25.38 -11.99
N LEU A 350 5.05 24.77 -12.05
CA LEU A 350 6.26 25.47 -12.49
C LEU A 350 6.23 25.66 -14.01
N GLY A 351 6.57 26.86 -14.46
CA GLY A 351 6.86 27.11 -15.88
C GLY A 351 8.09 26.30 -16.34
N ALA A 352 8.20 26.05 -17.64
CA ALA A 352 9.26 25.19 -18.21
C ALA A 352 10.71 25.63 -17.88
N ALA A 353 10.93 26.91 -17.52
CA ALA A 353 12.22 27.46 -17.13
C ALA A 353 12.25 28.02 -15.69
N GLU A 354 11.16 27.84 -14.95
CA GLU A 354 11.03 28.36 -13.58
C GLU A 354 11.75 27.46 -12.59
N GLN A 355 12.48 28.06 -11.65
CA GLN A 355 13.13 27.31 -10.59
C GLN A 355 12.12 27.00 -9.47
N PRO A 356 12.16 25.79 -8.89
CA PRO A 356 11.34 25.47 -7.72
C PRO A 356 11.58 26.45 -6.57
N HIS A 357 10.51 26.88 -5.92
CA HIS A 357 10.55 27.76 -4.76
C HIS A 357 9.51 27.32 -3.74
N MET A 358 9.74 27.66 -2.47
CA MET A 358 8.79 27.38 -1.39
C MET A 358 7.50 28.15 -1.60
N TYR A 359 6.37 27.49 -1.38
CA TYR A 359 5.06 28.14 -1.31
C TYR A 359 4.20 27.45 -0.26
N MET A 360 3.21 28.19 0.24
CA MET A 360 2.14 27.66 1.06
C MET A 360 0.83 28.09 0.44
N SER A 361 -0.12 27.17 0.33
CA SER A 361 -1.44 27.46 -0.21
C SER A 361 -2.50 26.65 0.53
N THR A 362 -3.70 27.21 0.58
CA THR A 362 -4.87 26.52 1.14
C THR A 362 -6.06 26.88 0.27
N TYR A 363 -6.79 25.86 -0.15
CA TYR A 363 -7.95 25.99 -1.01
C TYR A 363 -9.17 25.49 -0.26
N THR A 364 -10.24 26.28 -0.32
CA THR A 364 -11.54 25.92 0.26
C THR A 364 -12.51 25.71 -0.88
N ILE A 365 -13.18 24.57 -0.88
CA ILE A 365 -14.25 24.29 -1.84
C ILE A 365 -15.55 24.09 -1.10
N THR A 366 -16.58 24.78 -1.58
CA THR A 366 -17.84 24.98 -0.85
C THR A 366 -19.01 24.18 -1.41
N ALA A 367 -18.82 23.43 -2.50
CA ALA A 367 -19.84 22.62 -3.13
C ALA A 367 -19.27 21.27 -3.54
N SER A 368 -20.06 20.21 -3.38
CA SER A 368 -19.74 18.86 -3.89
C SER A 368 -19.89 18.77 -5.42
N PRO A 369 -19.32 17.74 -6.07
CA PRO A 369 -19.39 17.59 -7.52
C PRO A 369 -20.83 17.34 -7.96
N THR A 370 -21.25 17.97 -9.06
CA THR A 370 -22.59 17.79 -9.61
C THR A 370 -22.88 16.31 -9.89
N GLY A 371 -23.96 15.79 -9.32
CA GLY A 371 -24.39 14.40 -9.53
C GLY A 371 -23.69 13.36 -8.65
N TRP A 372 -22.73 13.75 -7.81
CA TRP A 372 -22.12 12.83 -6.86
C TRP A 372 -23.12 12.38 -5.80
N VAL A 373 -23.15 11.08 -5.53
CA VAL A 373 -23.96 10.45 -4.47
C VAL A 373 -23.05 9.59 -3.61
N ALA A 374 -23.14 9.75 -2.29
CA ALA A 374 -22.41 8.90 -1.36
C ALA A 374 -22.93 7.45 -1.49
N PRO A 375 -22.07 6.46 -1.76
CA PRO A 375 -22.52 5.09 -1.94
C PRO A 375 -22.85 4.45 -0.60
N GLU A 376 -23.75 3.48 -0.57
CA GLU A 376 -24.18 2.76 0.66
C GLU A 376 -23.06 1.88 1.23
N SER A 377 -22.97 1.76 2.56
CA SER A 377 -21.94 0.93 3.19
C SER A 377 -22.19 -0.55 2.89
N PRO A 378 -21.19 -1.33 2.45
CA PRO A 378 -21.38 -2.74 2.25
C PRO A 378 -21.77 -3.40 3.57
N THR A 379 -22.75 -4.31 3.52
CA THR A 379 -23.27 -5.01 4.71
C THR A 379 -22.23 -5.91 5.38
N TRP A 380 -21.17 -6.28 4.66
CA TRP A 380 -20.05 -7.06 5.17
C TRP A 380 -18.92 -6.20 5.75
N ALA A 381 -18.95 -4.87 5.55
CA ALA A 381 -17.89 -3.98 6.02
C ALA A 381 -17.80 -4.05 7.55
N ALA A 382 -16.58 -3.90 8.07
CA ALA A 382 -16.40 -3.90 9.51
C ALA A 382 -17.10 -2.66 10.11
N PRO A 383 -17.67 -2.76 11.33
CA PRO A 383 -18.32 -1.64 11.99
C PRO A 383 -17.39 -0.42 12.05
N SER A 384 -17.95 0.79 12.06
CA SER A 384 -17.18 2.05 12.16
C SER A 384 -16.29 2.11 13.40
N THR A 385 -16.65 1.39 14.46
CA THR A 385 -15.86 1.20 15.68
C THR A 385 -14.69 0.23 15.51
N GLY A 386 -14.55 -0.44 14.37
CA GLY A 386 -13.68 -1.60 14.18
C GLY A 386 -14.11 -2.79 15.06
N TYR A 387 -13.21 -3.76 15.22
CA TYR A 387 -13.45 -4.99 16.00
C TYR A 387 -13.17 -4.86 17.51
N GLY A 388 -12.99 -3.63 18.03
CA GLY A 388 -12.84 -3.33 19.45
C GLY A 388 -11.58 -3.94 20.11
N THR A 389 -11.34 -3.62 21.38
CA THR A 389 -10.16 -4.09 22.15
C THR A 389 -10.46 -5.16 23.19
N ALA A 390 -11.73 -5.51 23.38
CA ALA A 390 -12.16 -6.32 24.52
C ALA A 390 -12.64 -7.71 24.13
N SER A 391 -12.55 -8.11 22.86
CA SER A 391 -13.12 -9.36 22.37
C SER A 391 -12.34 -9.94 21.17
N PRO A 392 -12.40 -11.27 20.96
CA PRO A 392 -11.88 -11.90 19.76
C PRO A 392 -12.49 -11.32 18.47
N ILE A 393 -11.72 -11.31 17.38
CA ILE A 393 -12.22 -10.88 16.07
C ILE A 393 -13.28 -11.89 15.60
N PRO A 394 -14.46 -11.43 15.14
CA PRO A 394 -15.43 -12.31 14.50
C PRO A 394 -14.83 -12.98 13.27
N VAL A 395 -14.99 -14.28 13.19
CA VAL A 395 -14.57 -15.05 12.01
C VAL A 395 -15.76 -15.23 11.10
N TYR A 396 -15.52 -15.03 9.81
CA TYR A 396 -16.54 -15.08 8.78
C TYR A 396 -16.01 -15.85 7.59
N THR A 397 -16.91 -16.25 6.70
CA THR A 397 -16.52 -16.80 5.39
C THR A 397 -16.37 -15.63 4.41
N PRO A 398 -15.17 -15.37 3.88
CA PRO A 398 -15.00 -14.35 2.85
C PRO A 398 -15.89 -14.63 1.64
N LYS A 399 -16.28 -13.56 0.96
CA LYS A 399 -16.89 -13.64 -0.37
C LYS A 399 -15.82 -13.25 -1.40
N PRO A 400 -15.86 -13.81 -2.62
CA PRO A 400 -14.94 -13.42 -3.67
C PRO A 400 -14.98 -11.91 -3.85
N LEU A 401 -13.82 -11.28 -3.71
CA LEU A 401 -13.69 -9.84 -3.82
C LEU A 401 -13.85 -9.36 -5.27
N TRP A 402 -13.45 -10.23 -6.20
CA TRP A 402 -13.38 -10.04 -7.65
C TRP A 402 -13.76 -11.38 -8.29
N ARG A 403 -14.23 -11.38 -9.53
CA ARG A 403 -14.31 -12.64 -10.30
C ARG A 403 -12.92 -12.97 -10.86
N PRO A 404 -12.37 -14.17 -10.62
CA PRO A 404 -11.14 -14.59 -11.27
C PRO A 404 -11.28 -14.49 -12.80
N GLY A 405 -10.45 -13.67 -13.44
CA GLY A 405 -10.51 -13.40 -14.90
C GLY A 405 -11.58 -12.40 -15.36
N GLY A 406 -12.28 -11.73 -14.45
CA GLY A 406 -13.37 -10.79 -14.73
C GLY A 406 -12.92 -9.35 -14.98
N VAL A 407 -13.73 -8.60 -15.74
CA VAL A 407 -13.54 -7.19 -16.15
C VAL A 407 -14.26 -6.22 -15.19
N ASP A 408 -14.64 -6.69 -14.00
CA ASP A 408 -15.48 -5.96 -13.04
C ASP A 408 -14.70 -5.22 -11.94
N TYR A 409 -13.38 -5.07 -12.13
CA TYR A 409 -12.51 -4.25 -11.27
C TYR A 409 -13.05 -2.82 -11.07
N ASP A 410 -13.74 -2.29 -12.08
CA ASP A 410 -14.33 -0.94 -12.08
C ASP A 410 -15.77 -0.88 -11.50
N LEU A 411 -16.35 -2.01 -11.07
CA LEU A 411 -17.80 -2.13 -10.82
C LEU A 411 -18.21 -2.47 -9.37
N HIS A 412 -17.31 -2.75 -8.43
CA HIS A 412 -17.72 -3.43 -7.20
C HIS A 412 -17.40 -2.77 -5.85
N TYR A 413 -18.36 -3.02 -4.94
CA TYR A 413 -18.68 -2.49 -3.61
C TYR A 413 -19.59 -1.28 -3.53
N TRP A 414 -19.48 -0.35 -4.47
CA TRP A 414 -20.17 0.95 -4.38
C TRP A 414 -21.09 1.27 -5.58
N GLY A 415 -21.07 0.43 -6.62
CA GLY A 415 -21.60 0.78 -7.94
C GLY A 415 -20.62 1.69 -8.71
N SER A 416 -21.01 2.16 -9.90
CA SER A 416 -20.26 3.21 -10.59
C SER A 416 -20.41 4.53 -9.83
N PHE A 417 -19.30 5.14 -9.41
CA PHE A 417 -19.27 6.49 -8.85
C PHE A 417 -19.53 7.57 -9.90
#